data_AF-A0A7Y7HQT0-F1
#
_entry.id   AF-A0A7Y7HQT0-F1
#
_cell.length_a   1.000
_cell.length_b   1.000
_cell.length_c   1.000
_cell.angle_alpha   90.00
_cell.angle_beta   90.00
_cell.angle_gamma   90.00
#
_symmetry.space_group_name_H-M   'P 1'
#
loop_
_entity.id
_entity.type
_entity.pdbx_description
1 polymer ?
#
loop_
_entity_poly.entity_id
_entity_poly.type
_entity_poly.pdbx_seq_one_letter_code
_entity_poly.pdbx_strand_id
1 'polypeptide(L)'
;MEIVLAYTPMKTLAVVICLLFALWAGYGLLEKERDAMAVSPSAEFNLSPRDIAGLEARARGGDCQAAYQLARYHSNFTLKSEDAIRWFRQAAKCPETNPKLELIALLMGDQDPAHREEIRRLIQEISKTDPVAAKRAEDAVLAAGGKH
;
A
#
# COMPACT_ATOMS: atom_id res chain seq x y z
N MET A 1 27.05 -2.66 72.40
CA MET A 1 26.46 -3.95 71.97
C MET A 1 26.47 -3.91 70.44
N GLU A 2 27.46 -4.57 69.85
CA GLU A 2 27.79 -4.45 68.42
C GLU A 2 26.88 -5.28 67.52
N ILE A 3 26.74 -4.78 66.31
CA ILE A 3 25.95 -5.28 65.18
C ILE A 3 26.74 -6.36 64.46
N VAL A 4 26.17 -7.56 64.22
CA VAL A 4 26.48 -8.39 63.04
C VAL A 4 25.28 -9.29 62.73
N LEU A 5 24.59 -9.06 61.61
CA LEU A 5 23.91 -10.12 60.87
C LEU A 5 24.20 -9.90 59.38
N ALA A 6 25.09 -10.75 58.87
CA ALA A 6 25.59 -10.76 57.51
C ALA A 6 24.47 -11.10 56.52
N TYR A 7 24.07 -10.11 55.72
CA TYR A 7 23.16 -10.30 54.59
C TYR A 7 23.98 -10.76 53.38
N THR A 8 23.73 -11.96 52.87
CA THR A 8 24.52 -12.61 51.80
C THR A 8 24.09 -12.11 50.41
N PRO A 9 24.89 -11.34 49.66
CA PRO A 9 24.46 -10.68 48.42
C PRO A 9 24.58 -11.54 47.15
N MET A 10 25.08 -12.78 47.25
CA MET A 10 25.51 -13.53 46.07
C MET A 10 24.39 -14.30 45.36
N LYS A 11 23.29 -14.64 46.06
CA LYS A 11 22.16 -15.39 45.47
C LYS A 11 21.19 -14.51 44.70
N THR A 12 20.99 -13.27 45.15
CA THR A 12 20.14 -12.28 44.48
C THR A 12 20.73 -11.82 43.15
N LEU A 13 22.05 -11.68 43.07
CA LEU A 13 22.73 -11.31 41.83
C LEU A 13 22.52 -12.36 40.72
N ALA A 14 22.60 -13.64 41.07
CA ALA A 14 22.41 -14.74 40.11
C ALA A 14 20.98 -14.78 39.55
N VAL A 15 19.97 -14.53 40.39
CA VAL A 15 18.56 -14.49 39.95
C VAL A 15 18.31 -13.33 39.00
N VAL A 16 18.87 -12.15 39.29
CA VAL A 16 18.72 -10.97 38.41
C VAL A 16 19.40 -11.21 37.05
N ILE A 17 20.58 -11.82 37.03
CA ILE A 17 21.28 -12.15 35.77
C ILE A 17 20.47 -13.15 34.94
N CYS A 18 19.88 -14.19 35.56
CA CYS A 18 19.03 -15.15 34.86
C CYS A 18 17.78 -14.49 34.26
N LEU A 19 17.14 -13.55 34.98
CA LEU A 19 15.97 -12.82 34.48
C LEU A 19 16.33 -11.90 33.31
N LEU A 20 17.48 -11.23 33.37
CA LEU A 20 17.96 -10.39 32.27
C LEU A 20 18.30 -11.21 31.03
N PHE A 21 18.92 -12.38 31.20
CA PHE A 21 19.18 -13.31 30.08
C PHE A 21 17.89 -13.85 29.46
N ALA A 22 16.90 -14.20 30.28
CA ALA A 22 15.59 -14.65 29.79
C ALA A 22 14.84 -13.54 29.05
N LEU A 23 14.90 -12.30 29.55
CA LEU A 23 14.34 -11.14 28.86
C LEU A 23 15.06 -10.85 27.55
N TRP A 24 16.39 -10.92 27.53
CA TRP A 24 17.18 -10.68 26.31
C TRP A 24 16.97 -11.78 25.25
N ALA A 25 16.95 -13.05 25.67
CA ALA A 25 16.67 -14.17 24.77
C ALA A 25 15.22 -14.16 24.26
N GLY A 26 14.25 -13.79 25.10
CA GLY A 26 12.86 -13.60 24.70
C GLY A 26 12.69 -12.44 23.70
N TYR A 27 13.43 -11.34 23.89
CA TYR A 27 13.39 -10.18 22.99
C TYR A 27 13.95 -10.52 21.60
N GLY A 28 15.06 -11.26 21.54
CA GLY A 28 15.65 -11.70 20.27
C GLY A 28 14.79 -12.70 19.48
N LEU A 29 13.92 -13.46 20.15
CA LEU A 29 13.00 -14.39 19.48
C LEU A 29 11.79 -13.67 18.87
N LEU A 30 11.34 -12.54 19.45
CA LEU A 30 10.26 -11.71 18.91
C LEU A 30 10.68 -10.88 17.69
N GLU A 31 11.94 -10.46 17.58
CA GLU A 31 12.42 -9.71 16.41
C GLU A 31 12.54 -10.59 15.16
N LYS A 32 12.88 -11.87 15.31
CA LYS A 32 13.10 -12.79 14.19
C LYS A 32 11.85 -13.05 13.33
N GLU A 33 10.65 -12.78 13.84
CA GLU A 33 9.41 -12.88 13.05
C GLU A 33 9.03 -11.59 12.31
N ARG A 34 9.60 -10.42 12.65
CA ARG A 34 9.31 -9.17 11.91
C ARG A 34 9.97 -9.13 10.54
N ASP A 35 11.11 -9.77 10.38
CA ASP A 35 11.85 -9.78 9.11
C ASP A 35 11.25 -10.75 8.07
N ALA A 36 10.36 -11.66 8.51
CA ALA A 36 9.67 -12.59 7.61
C ALA A 36 8.46 -11.98 6.88
N MET A 37 8.07 -10.74 7.21
CA MET A 37 6.93 -10.04 6.58
C MET A 37 7.36 -8.85 5.70
N ALA A 38 8.63 -8.73 5.35
CA ALA A 38 9.05 -7.82 4.28
C ALA A 38 8.73 -8.44 2.90
N VAL A 39 7.44 -8.69 2.63
CA VAL A 39 6.96 -8.91 1.26
C VAL A 39 7.13 -7.58 0.55
N SER A 40 8.07 -7.52 -0.40
CA SER A 40 8.20 -6.34 -1.24
C SER A 40 6.84 -6.04 -1.87
N PRO A 41 6.28 -4.82 -1.74
CA PRO A 41 5.00 -4.46 -2.36
C PRO A 41 4.98 -4.68 -3.88
N SER A 42 6.16 -4.82 -4.51
CA SER A 42 6.30 -5.14 -5.93
C SER A 42 6.26 -6.65 -6.24
N ALA A 43 6.57 -7.53 -5.29
CA ALA A 43 6.57 -8.97 -5.52
C ALA A 43 5.15 -9.54 -5.73
N GLU A 44 4.14 -8.91 -5.13
CA GLU A 44 2.72 -9.30 -5.25
C GLU A 44 2.17 -9.15 -6.69
N PHE A 45 2.83 -8.37 -7.54
CA PHE A 45 2.31 -8.01 -8.86
C PHE A 45 3.05 -8.66 -10.04
N ASN A 46 4.07 -9.49 -9.82
CA ASN A 46 4.65 -10.30 -10.90
C ASN A 46 3.78 -11.54 -11.15
N LEU A 47 2.63 -11.34 -11.81
CA LEU A 47 1.60 -12.34 -11.99
C LEU A 47 1.98 -13.38 -13.04
N SER A 48 1.67 -14.66 -12.78
CA SER A 48 1.81 -15.70 -13.81
C SER A 48 0.71 -15.56 -14.88
N PRO A 49 0.89 -16.10 -16.10
CA PRO A 49 -0.16 -16.05 -17.13
C PRO A 49 -1.51 -16.65 -16.70
N ARG A 50 -1.50 -17.66 -15.81
CA ARG A 50 -2.72 -18.25 -15.26
C ARG A 50 -3.43 -17.30 -14.30
N ASP A 51 -2.67 -16.57 -13.49
CA ASP A 51 -3.23 -15.58 -12.55
C ASP A 51 -3.86 -14.41 -13.31
N ILE A 52 -3.21 -13.94 -14.38
CA ILE A 52 -3.75 -12.90 -15.26
C ILE A 52 -5.09 -13.34 -15.85
N ALA A 53 -5.18 -14.55 -16.42
CA ALA A 53 -6.43 -15.04 -17.00
C ALA A 53 -7.56 -15.15 -15.97
N GLY A 54 -7.25 -15.58 -14.75
CA GLY A 54 -8.22 -15.64 -13.64
C GLY A 54 -8.69 -14.25 -13.20
N LEU A 55 -7.78 -13.29 -13.10
CA LEU A 55 -8.11 -11.90 -12.78
C LEU A 55 -8.94 -11.26 -13.88
N GLU A 56 -8.64 -11.51 -15.16
CA GLU A 56 -9.41 -10.96 -16.26
C GLU A 56 -10.85 -11.48 -16.25
N ALA A 57 -11.06 -12.77 -15.99
CA ALA A 57 -12.39 -13.34 -15.89
C ALA A 57 -13.20 -12.69 -14.77
N ARG A 58 -12.59 -12.52 -13.59
CA ARG A 58 -13.20 -11.83 -12.44
C ARG A 58 -13.49 -10.36 -12.74
N ALA A 59 -12.52 -9.64 -13.30
CA ALA A 59 -12.65 -8.22 -13.62
C ALA A 59 -13.75 -7.98 -14.68
N ARG A 60 -13.85 -8.85 -15.68
CA ARG A 60 -14.96 -8.86 -16.66
C ARG A 60 -16.32 -9.15 -15.98
N GLY A 61 -16.32 -9.96 -14.92
CA GLY A 61 -17.48 -10.20 -14.06
C GLY A 61 -17.83 -9.05 -13.10
N GLY A 62 -17.10 -7.93 -13.14
CA GLY A 62 -17.37 -6.75 -12.28
C GLY A 62 -16.53 -6.69 -10.99
N ASP A 63 -15.58 -7.60 -10.80
CA ASP A 63 -14.67 -7.56 -9.65
C ASP A 63 -13.68 -6.40 -9.77
N CYS A 64 -13.94 -5.32 -9.02
CA CYS A 64 -13.11 -4.13 -9.01
C CYS A 64 -11.70 -4.37 -8.47
N GLN A 65 -11.53 -5.31 -7.53
CA GLN A 65 -10.20 -5.61 -6.98
C GLN A 65 -9.36 -6.36 -8.01
N ALA A 66 -9.96 -7.29 -8.74
CA ALA A 66 -9.29 -7.95 -9.85
C ALA A 66 -8.90 -6.95 -10.96
N ALA A 67 -9.80 -6.01 -11.28
CA ALA A 67 -9.52 -4.94 -12.23
C ALA A 67 -8.36 -4.05 -11.73
N TYR A 68 -8.34 -3.69 -10.46
CA TYR A 68 -7.25 -2.88 -9.88
C TYR A 68 -5.90 -3.60 -9.94
N GLN A 69 -5.86 -4.90 -9.63
CA GLN A 69 -4.63 -5.71 -9.73
C GLN A 69 -4.12 -5.80 -11.18
N LEU A 70 -5.01 -6.01 -12.15
CA LEU A 70 -4.64 -5.98 -13.57
C LEU A 70 -4.13 -4.61 -13.99
N ALA A 71 -4.77 -3.53 -13.53
CA ALA A 71 -4.35 -2.18 -13.85
C ALA A 71 -2.93 -1.89 -13.35
N ARG A 72 -2.63 -2.26 -12.09
CA ARG A 72 -1.30 -2.13 -11.50
C ARG A 72 -0.27 -3.04 -12.17
N TYR A 73 -0.64 -4.25 -12.56
CA TYR A 73 0.22 -5.14 -13.35
C TYR A 73 0.61 -4.47 -14.67
N HIS A 74 -0.37 -3.95 -15.41
CA HIS A 74 -0.11 -3.31 -16.68
C HIS A 74 0.70 -2.03 -16.56
N SER A 75 0.43 -1.22 -15.53
CA SER A 75 1.15 0.02 -15.24
C SER A 75 2.60 -0.20 -14.83
N ASN A 76 2.88 -1.23 -14.04
CA ASN A 76 4.20 -1.39 -13.40
C ASN A 76 5.10 -2.44 -14.06
N PHE A 77 4.53 -3.47 -14.69
CA PHE A 77 5.30 -4.61 -15.24
C PHE A 77 5.34 -4.59 -16.75
N THR A 78 4.17 -4.46 -17.39
CA THR A 78 4.13 -4.47 -18.86
C THR A 78 4.34 -3.09 -19.47
N LEU A 79 4.22 -2.02 -18.66
CA LEU A 79 4.28 -0.62 -19.06
C LEU A 79 3.30 -0.29 -20.21
N LYS A 80 2.15 -0.96 -20.24
CA LYS A 80 1.10 -0.76 -21.24
C LYS A 80 0.07 0.19 -20.67
N SER A 81 0.30 1.50 -20.84
CA SER A 81 -0.55 2.55 -20.28
C SER A 81 -2.02 2.41 -20.68
N GLU A 82 -2.31 2.08 -21.94
CA GLU A 82 -3.68 1.87 -22.41
C GLU A 82 -4.40 0.73 -21.68
N ASP A 83 -3.70 -0.38 -21.45
CA ASP A 83 -4.26 -1.52 -20.72
C ASP A 83 -4.49 -1.15 -19.25
N ALA A 84 -3.54 -0.45 -18.64
CA ALA A 84 -3.68 0.05 -17.27
C ALA A 84 -4.89 0.99 -17.13
N ILE A 85 -5.04 1.97 -18.02
CA ILE A 85 -6.16 2.93 -18.01
C ILE A 85 -7.50 2.21 -18.13
N ARG A 86 -7.63 1.24 -19.05
CA ARG A 86 -8.87 0.47 -19.21
C ARG A 86 -9.26 -0.27 -17.93
N TRP A 87 -8.30 -0.91 -17.27
CA TRP A 87 -8.57 -1.64 -16.04
C TRP A 87 -8.79 -0.72 -14.84
N PHE A 88 -8.07 0.40 -14.73
CA PHE A 88 -8.34 1.41 -13.70
C PHE A 88 -9.73 2.02 -13.85
N ARG A 89 -10.20 2.28 -15.08
CA ARG A 89 -11.59 2.72 -15.33
C ARG A 89 -12.62 1.73 -14.81
N GLN A 90 -12.36 0.42 -14.96
CA GLN A 90 -13.25 -0.61 -14.41
C GLN A 90 -13.19 -0.62 -12.87
N ALA A 91 -12.01 -0.54 -12.28
CA ALA A 91 -11.83 -0.51 -10.82
C ALA A 91 -12.41 0.76 -10.17
N ALA A 92 -12.31 1.91 -10.85
CA ALA A 92 -12.81 3.21 -10.40
C ALA A 92 -14.34 3.27 -10.27
N LYS A 93 -15.07 2.31 -10.85
CA LYS A 93 -16.52 2.19 -10.67
C LYS A 93 -16.93 1.83 -9.24
N CYS A 94 -16.01 1.23 -8.47
CA CYS A 94 -16.27 0.92 -7.08
C CYS A 94 -15.93 2.12 -6.16
N PRO A 95 -16.42 2.12 -4.90
CA PRO A 95 -16.30 3.28 -4.02
C PRO A 95 -14.87 3.67 -3.65
N GLU A 96 -13.90 2.77 -3.78
CA GLU A 96 -12.52 2.96 -3.34
C GLU A 96 -11.86 4.17 -4.02
N THR A 97 -11.08 4.90 -3.22
CA THR A 97 -10.38 6.12 -3.67
C THR A 97 -9.14 5.80 -4.50
N ASN A 98 -8.40 4.73 -4.16
CA ASN A 98 -7.10 4.44 -4.76
C ASN A 98 -7.15 4.23 -6.29
N PRO A 99 -8.06 3.41 -6.86
CA PRO A 99 -8.15 3.25 -8.30
C PRO A 99 -8.45 4.58 -9.02
N LYS A 100 -9.25 5.46 -8.40
CA LYS A 100 -9.57 6.78 -8.95
C LYS A 100 -8.35 7.68 -8.97
N LEU A 101 -7.56 7.70 -7.89
CA LEU A 101 -6.32 8.49 -7.80
C LEU A 101 -5.26 8.01 -8.82
N GLU A 102 -5.06 6.71 -8.95
CA GLU A 102 -4.11 6.15 -9.91
C GLU A 102 -4.55 6.41 -11.35
N LEU A 103 -5.86 6.35 -11.63
CA LEU A 103 -6.40 6.76 -12.93
C LEU A 103 -6.13 8.25 -13.21
N ILE A 104 -6.38 9.14 -12.25
CA ILE A 104 -6.07 10.58 -12.39
C ILE A 104 -4.58 10.79 -12.72
N ALA A 105 -3.68 10.07 -12.04
CA ALA A 105 -2.24 10.15 -12.27
C ALA A 105 -1.83 9.74 -13.70
N LEU A 106 -2.49 8.73 -14.28
CA LEU A 106 -2.24 8.31 -15.65
C LEU A 106 -2.81 9.29 -16.69
N LEU A 107 -3.96 9.90 -16.39
CA LEU A 107 -4.66 10.78 -17.32
C LEU A 107 -4.12 12.22 -17.34
N MET A 108 -3.54 12.71 -16.24
CA MET A 108 -3.14 14.13 -16.11
C MET A 108 -2.00 14.57 -17.03
N GLY A 109 -1.26 13.62 -17.62
CA GLY A 109 -0.21 13.91 -18.59
C GLY A 109 -0.70 14.10 -20.02
N ASP A 110 -1.98 13.83 -20.29
CA ASP A 110 -2.58 13.91 -21.62
C ASP A 110 -3.34 15.23 -21.81
N GLN A 111 -3.30 15.77 -23.04
CA GLN A 111 -4.04 16.97 -23.45
C GLN A 111 -5.43 16.67 -24.01
N ASP A 112 -5.87 15.41 -24.01
CA ASP A 112 -7.24 15.03 -24.40
C ASP A 112 -8.30 15.73 -23.50
N PRO A 113 -9.21 16.55 -24.07
CA PRO A 113 -10.34 17.13 -23.34
C PRO A 113 -11.21 16.09 -22.61
N ALA A 114 -11.37 14.88 -23.16
CA ALA A 114 -12.15 13.82 -22.53
C ALA A 114 -11.50 13.35 -21.21
N HIS A 115 -10.16 13.24 -21.19
CA HIS A 115 -9.41 12.89 -20.00
C HIS A 115 -9.48 13.98 -18.92
N ARG A 116 -9.45 15.27 -19.32
CA ARG A 116 -9.66 16.38 -18.37
C ARG A 116 -11.03 16.31 -17.70
N GLU A 117 -12.07 16.02 -18.47
CA GLU A 117 -13.43 15.89 -17.94
C GLU A 117 -13.59 14.63 -17.06
N GLU A 118 -12.93 13.53 -17.42
CA GLU A 118 -12.86 12.33 -16.59
C GLU A 118 -12.17 12.60 -15.24
N ILE A 119 -11.01 13.27 -15.24
CA ILE A 119 -10.29 13.69 -14.04
C ILE A 119 -11.20 14.55 -13.15
N ARG A 120 -11.89 15.54 -13.72
CA ARG A 120 -12.79 16.42 -12.98
C ARG A 120 -13.90 15.64 -12.27
N ARG A 121 -14.51 14.67 -12.95
CA ARG A 121 -15.54 13.79 -12.37
C ARG A 121 -14.97 12.92 -11.25
N LEU A 122 -13.81 12.30 -11.45
CA LEU A 122 -13.16 11.46 -10.43
C LEU A 122 -12.84 12.26 -9.16
N ILE A 123 -12.33 13.49 -9.28
CA ILE A 123 -12.08 14.38 -8.13
C ILE A 123 -13.38 14.68 -7.38
N GLN A 124 -14.48 14.93 -8.10
CA GLN A 124 -15.80 15.15 -7.48
C GLN A 124 -16.37 13.92 -6.79
N GLU A 125 -16.04 12.71 -7.25
CA GLU A 125 -16.42 11.48 -6.56
C GLU A 125 -15.59 11.27 -5.30
N ILE A 126 -14.26 11.45 -5.40
CA ILE A 126 -13.35 11.35 -4.26
C ILE A 126 -13.72 12.39 -3.20
N SER A 127 -14.11 13.61 -3.57
CA SER A 127 -14.43 14.66 -2.57
C SER A 127 -15.62 14.32 -1.68
N LYS A 128 -16.50 13.40 -2.11
CA LYS A 128 -17.63 12.93 -1.32
C LYS A 128 -17.21 11.99 -0.18
N THR A 129 -16.08 11.29 -0.34
CA THR A 129 -15.61 10.27 0.61
C THR A 129 -14.31 10.66 1.31
N ASP A 130 -13.41 11.35 0.61
CA ASP A 130 -12.11 11.80 1.07
C ASP A 130 -11.76 13.18 0.47
N PRO A 131 -12.26 14.28 1.09
CA PRO A 131 -11.99 15.64 0.64
C PRO A 131 -10.50 15.99 0.60
N VAL A 132 -9.69 15.40 1.50
CA VAL A 132 -8.25 15.68 1.58
C VAL A 132 -7.52 15.05 0.40
N ALA A 133 -7.85 13.81 0.02
CA ALA A 133 -7.32 13.20 -1.19
C ALA A 133 -7.80 13.91 -2.45
N ALA A 134 -9.06 14.35 -2.52
CA ALA A 134 -9.57 15.13 -3.63
C ALA A 134 -8.78 16.43 -3.82
N LYS A 135 -8.50 17.15 -2.72
CA LYS A 135 -7.72 18.39 -2.79
C LYS A 135 -6.29 18.14 -3.27
N ARG A 136 -5.63 17.10 -2.76
CA ARG A 136 -4.28 16.70 -3.24
C ARG A 136 -4.27 16.35 -4.73
N ALA A 137 -5.30 15.65 -5.21
CA ALA A 137 -5.43 15.31 -6.62
C ALA A 137 -5.64 16.56 -7.50
N GLU A 138 -6.49 17.50 -7.06
CA GLU A 138 -6.70 18.78 -7.73
C GLU A 138 -5.39 19.59 -7.84
N ASP A 139 -4.66 19.73 -6.73
CA ASP A 139 -3.39 20.47 -6.71
C ASP A 139 -2.34 19.82 -7.63
N ALA A 140 -2.30 18.47 -7.70
CA ALA A 140 -1.42 17.75 -8.61
C ALA A 140 -1.77 17.99 -10.09
N VAL A 141 -3.07 18.01 -10.44
CA VAL A 141 -3.53 18.29 -11.80
C VAL A 141 -3.18 19.73 -12.22
N LEU A 142 -3.37 20.70 -11.33
CA LEU A 142 -2.98 22.09 -11.58
C LEU A 142 -1.46 22.22 -11.79
N ALA A 143 -0.66 21.55 -10.97
CA ALA A 143 0.79 21.54 -11.10
C ALA A 143 1.28 20.87 -12.41
N ALA A 144 0.54 19.88 -12.92
CA ALA A 144 0.83 19.24 -14.21
C ALA A 144 0.49 20.17 -15.40
N GLY A 145 -0.65 20.87 -15.33
CA GLY A 145 -1.13 21.77 -16.40
C GLY A 145 -0.35 23.09 -16.53
N GLY A 146 0.35 23.53 -15.48
CA GLY A 146 1.17 24.74 -15.49
C GLY A 146 2.55 24.60 -16.14
N LYS A 147 2.88 23.44 -16.72
CA LYS A 147 4.20 23.16 -17.34
C LYS A 147 4.28 23.47 -18.83
N HIS A 148 3.47 24.39 -19.35
CA HIS A 148 3.42 24.75 -20.77
C HIS A 148 3.64 26.24 -20.97
#